data_AF-A0A1V0PYU4-F1
#
_entry.id   AF-A0A1V0PYU4-F1
#
_cell.length_a   1.000
_cell.length_b   1.000
_cell.length_c   1.000
_cell.angle_alpha   90.00
_cell.angle_beta   90.00
_cell.angle_gamma   90.00
#
_symmetry.space_group_name_H-M   'P 1'
#
loop_
_entity.id
_entity.type
_entity.pdbx_description
1 polymer ?
#
loop_
_entity_poly.entity_id
_entity_poly.type
_entity_poly.pdbx_seq_one_letter_code
_entity_poly.pdbx_strand_id
1 'polypeptide(L)'
;MSLLWEDGPMNDAFHPIIVAADFQLVQKPFYIERVWKPARAANKNLPSSVAWLNALELVYSYHGKLRHLDGSEYDVPEIDAIFVDGENRWMRNFLEADATGAAPRRFSRQFERLRLIELYCRLIERGEWWNGPIPA
;
A
#
# COMPACT_ATOMS: atom_id res chain seq x y z
N MET A 1 -15.43 -24.22 -41.96
CA MET A 1 -14.87 -22.85 -42.03
C MET A 1 -15.56 -22.06 -40.93
N SER A 2 -15.06 -22.10 -39.69
CA SER A 2 -14.06 -21.17 -39.15
C SER A 2 -14.44 -19.72 -39.47
N LEU A 3 -15.09 -19.01 -38.54
CA LEU A 3 -14.54 -18.31 -37.37
C LEU A 3 -14.55 -16.80 -37.67
N LEU A 4 -15.59 -16.11 -37.21
CA LEU A 4 -15.51 -14.69 -36.87
C LEU A 4 -16.27 -14.54 -35.56
N TRP A 5 -15.54 -14.75 -34.46
CA TRP A 5 -15.90 -14.11 -33.20
C TRP A 5 -15.74 -12.61 -33.46
N GLU A 6 -16.83 -11.86 -33.33
CA GLU A 6 -16.73 -10.42 -33.19
C GLU A 6 -16.12 -10.16 -31.80
N ASP A 7 -14.80 -9.97 -31.77
CA ASP A 7 -14.10 -9.45 -30.60
C ASP A 7 -14.60 -8.03 -30.31
N GLY A 8 -15.60 -7.91 -29.47
CA GLY A 8 -15.70 -6.77 -28.55
C GLY A 8 -15.40 -7.26 -27.14
N PRO A 9 -14.99 -6.41 -26.18
CA PRO A 9 -14.43 -5.06 -26.22
C PRO A 9 -13.08 -4.99 -25.44
N MET A 10 -12.11 -4.16 -25.80
CA MET A 10 -10.95 -3.92 -24.91
C MET A 10 -10.46 -2.48 -25.04
N ASN A 11 -11.26 -1.56 -24.52
CA ASN A 11 -10.75 -0.25 -24.15
C ASN A 11 -11.22 0.09 -22.73
N ASP A 12 -10.97 -0.83 -21.79
CA ASP A 12 -10.79 -0.44 -20.40
C ASP A 12 -9.37 0.13 -20.33
N ALA A 13 -9.25 1.43 -20.51
CA ALA A 13 -8.00 2.17 -20.33
C ALA A 13 -7.64 2.16 -18.83
N PHE A 14 -7.26 0.98 -18.32
CA PHE A 14 -6.84 0.80 -16.95
C PHE A 14 -5.50 1.52 -16.79
N HIS A 15 -5.52 2.66 -16.12
CA HIS A 15 -4.30 3.42 -15.88
C HIS A 15 -3.46 2.65 -14.86
N PRO A 16 -2.22 2.22 -15.22
CA PRO A 16 -1.39 1.46 -14.30
C PRO A 16 -1.10 2.27 -13.04
N ILE A 17 -1.14 1.61 -11.88
CA ILE A 17 -0.82 2.23 -10.61
C ILE A 17 0.68 2.10 -10.40
N ILE A 18 1.37 3.23 -10.46
CA ILE A 18 2.83 3.26 -10.28
C ILE A 18 3.16 3.19 -8.79
N VAL A 19 3.92 2.18 -8.39
CA VAL A 19 4.37 1.99 -7.01
C VAL A 19 5.51 2.95 -6.66
N ALA A 20 5.61 3.35 -5.39
CA ALA A 20 6.67 4.25 -4.94
C ALA A 20 8.06 3.60 -5.08
N ALA A 21 8.99 4.28 -5.72
CA ALA A 21 10.38 3.83 -5.84
C ALA A 21 11.21 4.12 -4.58
N ASP A 22 12.28 3.36 -4.37
CA ASP A 22 13.13 3.49 -3.18
C ASP A 22 13.70 4.90 -2.99
N PHE A 23 14.10 5.54 -4.09
CA PHE A 23 14.62 6.90 -4.05
C PHE A 23 13.56 7.93 -3.61
N GLN A 24 12.27 7.64 -3.77
CA GLN A 24 11.18 8.46 -3.24
C GLN A 24 10.99 8.15 -1.76
N LEU A 25 11.01 6.87 -1.37
CA LEU A 25 10.82 6.42 0.01
C LEU A 25 11.91 6.91 0.97
N VAL A 26 13.13 7.20 0.50
CA VAL A 26 14.19 7.81 1.33
C VAL A 26 14.05 9.32 1.49
N GLN A 27 13.25 9.99 0.64
CA GLN A 27 13.05 11.43 0.75
C GLN A 27 12.11 11.73 1.90
N LYS A 28 12.62 12.43 2.93
CA LYS A 28 11.85 12.75 4.14
C LYS A 28 10.47 13.39 3.85
N PRO A 29 10.33 14.36 2.92
CA PRO A 29 9.01 14.92 2.62
C PRO A 29 8.04 13.87 2.08
N PHE A 30 8.49 13.03 1.14
CA PHE A 30 7.66 11.96 0.58
C PHE A 30 7.29 10.93 1.66
N TYR A 31 8.26 10.46 2.44
CA TYR A 31 8.02 9.51 3.53
C TYR A 31 6.98 10.03 4.51
N ILE A 32 7.10 11.28 4.96
CA ILE A 32 6.20 11.87 5.95
C ILE A 32 4.80 12.05 5.35
N GLU A 33 4.69 12.69 4.18
CA GLU A 33 3.39 13.10 3.63
C GLU A 33 2.65 11.96 2.92
N ARG A 34 3.35 11.02 2.31
CA ARG A 34 2.74 9.94 1.49
C ARG A 34 2.70 8.59 2.18
N VAL A 35 3.51 8.37 3.20
CA VAL A 35 3.58 7.07 3.88
C VAL A 35 3.13 7.19 5.33
N TRP A 36 3.85 7.96 6.14
CA TRP A 36 3.67 7.94 7.59
C TRP A 36 2.42 8.67 8.07
N LYS A 37 2.13 9.88 7.57
CA LYS A 37 0.90 10.60 7.95
C LYS A 37 -0.36 9.85 7.49
N PRO A 38 -0.48 9.36 6.25
CA PRO A 38 -1.62 8.55 5.82
C PRO A 38 -1.76 7.28 6.65
N ALA A 39 -0.65 6.58 6.95
CA ALA A 39 -0.70 5.39 7.79
C ALA A 39 -1.19 5.71 9.22
N ARG A 40 -0.75 6.81 9.83
CA ARG A 40 -1.28 7.24 11.13
C ARG A 40 -2.76 7.62 11.09
N ALA A 41 -3.22 8.20 9.99
CA ALA A 41 -4.63 8.48 9.79
C ALA A 41 -5.45 7.19 9.70
N ALA A 42 -5.01 6.24 8.85
CA ALA A 42 -5.62 4.92 8.69
C ALA A 42 -5.62 4.11 9.99
N ASN A 43 -4.56 4.22 10.80
CA ASN A 43 -4.44 3.51 12.07
C ASN A 43 -5.55 3.85 13.08
N LYS A 44 -6.24 4.98 12.93
CA LYS A 44 -7.41 5.31 13.78
C LYS A 44 -8.57 4.33 13.58
N ASN A 45 -8.61 3.67 12.42
CA ASN A 45 -9.64 2.73 12.00
C ASN A 45 -9.14 1.27 11.96
N LEU A 46 -7.86 1.03 12.24
CA LEU A 46 -7.26 -0.30 12.29
C LEU A 46 -6.99 -0.66 13.75
N PRO A 47 -7.80 -1.55 14.36
CA PRO A 47 -7.81 -1.75 15.81
C PRO A 47 -6.54 -2.39 16.38
N SER A 48 -5.65 -2.93 15.55
CA SER A 48 -4.41 -3.58 16.00
C SER A 48 -3.32 -3.62 14.92
N SER A 49 -2.10 -3.96 15.33
CA SER A 49 -0.99 -4.24 14.39
C SER A 49 -1.26 -5.46 13.50
N VAL A 50 -2.09 -6.41 13.95
CA VAL A 50 -2.56 -7.55 13.14
C VAL A 50 -3.58 -7.09 12.10
N ALA A 51 -4.49 -6.16 12.46
CA ALA A 51 -5.47 -5.61 11.52
C ALA A 51 -4.80 -4.94 10.31
N TRP A 52 -3.59 -4.41 10.48
CA TRP A 52 -2.77 -3.93 9.36
C TRP A 52 -2.39 -5.03 8.38
N LEU A 53 -2.04 -6.24 8.83
CA LEU A 53 -1.69 -7.34 7.93
C LEU A 53 -2.88 -7.69 7.03
N ASN A 54 -4.07 -7.86 7.63
CA ASN A 54 -5.31 -8.11 6.90
C ASN A 54 -5.66 -6.96 5.94
N ALA A 55 -5.46 -5.70 6.36
CA ALA A 55 -5.75 -4.54 5.52
C ALA A 55 -4.84 -4.46 4.29
N LEU A 56 -3.56 -4.85 4.45
CA LEU A 56 -2.60 -4.85 3.35
C LEU A 56 -2.93 -5.89 2.26
N GLU A 57 -3.70 -6.94 2.58
CA GLU A 57 -4.15 -7.94 1.59
C GLU A 57 -4.97 -7.31 0.46
N LEU A 58 -5.58 -6.13 0.67
CA LEU A 58 -6.25 -5.36 -0.37
C LEU A 58 -5.34 -5.12 -1.59
N VAL A 59 -4.02 -5.00 -1.37
CA VAL A 59 -3.05 -4.80 -2.45
C VAL A 59 -3.08 -5.95 -3.46
N TYR A 60 -3.38 -7.19 -3.04
CA TYR A 60 -3.47 -8.34 -3.95
C TYR A 60 -4.59 -8.20 -4.98
N SER A 61 -5.67 -7.50 -4.65
CA SER A 61 -6.77 -7.21 -5.60
C SER A 61 -6.33 -6.34 -6.78
N TYR A 62 -5.15 -5.71 -6.68
CA TYR A 62 -4.54 -4.88 -7.73
C TYR A 62 -3.39 -5.58 -8.45
N HIS A 63 -3.15 -6.87 -8.19
CA HIS A 63 -2.20 -7.67 -8.96
C HIS A 63 -2.51 -7.57 -10.46
N GLY A 64 -1.47 -7.49 -11.31
CA GLY A 64 -1.64 -7.23 -12.74
C GLY A 64 -1.75 -5.76 -13.13
N LYS A 65 -2.03 -4.86 -12.17
CA LYS A 65 -2.27 -3.42 -12.40
C LYS A 65 -1.17 -2.51 -11.83
N LEU A 66 -0.32 -3.07 -10.97
CA LEU A 66 0.78 -2.37 -10.32
C LEU A 66 2.02 -2.41 -11.21
N ARG A 67 2.69 -1.27 -11.36
CA ARG A 67 3.91 -1.14 -12.18
C ARG A 67 4.99 -0.34 -11.46
N HIS A 68 6.24 -0.66 -11.74
CA HIS A 68 7.37 0.21 -11.44
C HIS A 68 7.41 1.42 -12.41
N LEU A 69 8.27 2.40 -12.12
CA LEU A 69 8.43 3.60 -12.94
C LEU A 69 8.91 3.31 -14.37
N ASP A 70 9.66 2.23 -14.56
CA ASP A 70 10.13 1.77 -15.87
C ASP A 70 9.05 1.01 -16.66
N GLY A 71 7.85 0.86 -16.10
CA GLY A 71 6.73 0.14 -16.70
C GLY A 71 6.77 -1.37 -16.48
N SER A 72 7.79 -1.91 -15.80
CA SER A 72 7.80 -3.32 -15.42
C SER A 72 6.71 -3.64 -14.39
N GLU A 73 6.27 -4.88 -14.39
CA GLU A 73 5.28 -5.37 -13.42
C GLU A 73 5.86 -5.35 -12.00
N TYR A 74 5.08 -4.79 -11.06
CA TYR A 74 5.36 -4.95 -9.64
C TYR A 74 4.65 -6.22 -9.16
N ASP A 75 5.44 -7.27 -8.96
CA ASP A 75 4.96 -8.49 -8.32
C ASP A 75 4.75 -8.24 -6.83
N VAL A 76 3.52 -8.44 -6.35
CA VAL A 76 3.17 -8.11 -4.97
C VAL A 76 3.73 -9.21 -4.07
N PRO A 77 4.67 -8.90 -3.17
CA PRO A 77 5.26 -9.93 -2.32
C PRO A 77 4.23 -10.48 -1.32
N GLU A 78 4.46 -11.70 -0.86
CA GLU A 78 3.69 -12.29 0.24
C GLU A 78 3.84 -11.44 1.51
N ILE A 79 2.72 -11.02 2.10
CA ILE A 79 2.69 -10.12 3.26
C ILE A 79 3.40 -10.80 4.43
N ASP A 80 3.20 -12.09 4.64
CA ASP A 80 3.84 -12.86 5.71
C ASP A 80 5.36 -12.99 5.51
N ALA A 81 5.84 -12.98 4.25
CA ALA A 81 7.28 -12.96 3.96
C ALA A 81 7.90 -11.59 4.25
N ILE A 82 7.15 -10.50 4.02
CA ILE A 82 7.61 -9.13 4.28
C ILE A 82 7.45 -8.74 5.76
N PHE A 83 6.38 -9.19 6.41
CA PHE A 83 6.02 -8.93 7.79
C PHE A 83 6.10 -10.21 8.64
N VAL A 84 7.30 -10.81 8.69
CA VAL A 84 7.60 -12.08 9.38
C VAL A 84 7.14 -12.15 10.85
N ASP A 85 7.00 -11.01 11.52
CA ASP A 85 6.45 -10.93 12.88
C ASP A 85 4.92 -10.88 12.81
N GLY A 86 4.24 -11.98 13.13
CA GLY A 86 2.76 -12.06 13.07
C GLY A 86 2.04 -11.11 14.03
N GLU A 87 2.72 -10.64 15.09
CA GLU A 87 2.21 -9.55 15.95
C GLU A 87 2.40 -8.16 15.32
N ASN A 88 3.17 -8.09 14.22
CA ASN A 88 3.56 -6.90 13.48
C ASN A 88 4.03 -5.76 14.40
N ARG A 89 4.91 -6.06 15.37
CA ARG A 89 5.43 -5.07 16.33
C ARG A 89 6.19 -3.94 15.64
N TRP A 90 6.70 -4.21 14.44
CA TRP A 90 7.28 -3.18 13.59
C TRP A 90 6.31 -2.04 13.30
N MET A 91 5.03 -2.33 13.04
CA MET A 91 4.02 -1.30 12.75
C MET A 91 3.84 -0.34 13.92
N ARG A 92 3.82 -0.85 15.16
CA ARG A 92 3.75 0.00 16.36
C ARG A 92 4.91 1.00 16.40
N ASN A 93 6.13 0.51 16.20
CA ASN A 93 7.34 1.36 16.21
C ASN A 93 7.37 2.34 15.03
N PHE A 94 6.88 1.91 13.86
CA PHE A 94 6.80 2.73 12.65
C PHE A 94 5.85 3.92 12.83
N LEU A 95 4.72 3.72 13.53
CA LEU A 95 3.72 4.76 13.77
C LEU A 95 4.08 5.72 14.92
N GLU A 96 5.11 5.44 15.71
CA GLU A 96 5.56 6.34 16.77
C GLU A 96 5.96 7.70 16.21
N ALA A 97 5.44 8.76 16.83
CA ALA A 97 5.81 10.12 16.50
C ALA A 97 7.01 10.60 17.32
N ASP A 98 7.73 11.57 16.76
CA ASP A 98 8.69 12.34 17.53
C ASP A 98 7.99 13.23 18.58
N ALA A 99 8.77 13.99 19.36
CA ALA A 99 8.26 14.86 20.40
C ALA A 99 7.29 15.94 19.88
N THR A 100 7.37 16.29 18.59
CA THR A 100 6.51 17.31 17.97
C THR A 100 5.18 16.73 17.51
N GLY A 101 5.11 15.41 17.32
CA GLY A 101 3.94 14.74 16.76
C GLY A 101 3.83 14.85 15.23
N ALA A 102 4.68 15.66 14.58
CA ALA A 102 4.58 16.01 13.16
C ALA A 102 5.41 15.09 12.23
N ALA A 103 6.34 14.33 12.79
CA ALA A 103 7.22 13.42 12.05
C ALA A 103 7.40 12.08 12.80
N PRO A 104 7.83 11.01 12.12
CA PRO A 104 8.13 9.74 12.79
C PRO A 104 9.30 9.89 13.77
N ARG A 105 9.25 9.15 14.88
CA ARG A 105 10.36 9.07 15.82
C ARG A 105 11.64 8.54 15.15
N ARG A 106 11.48 7.61 14.20
CA ARG A 106 12.56 6.99 13.41
C ARG A 106 12.10 6.75 11.98
N PHE A 107 12.98 7.01 11.01
CA PHE A 107 12.74 6.66 9.61
C PHE A 107 13.12 5.20 9.37
N SER A 108 12.21 4.42 8.80
CA SER A 108 12.49 3.04 8.38
C SER A 108 13.21 3.02 7.02
N ARG A 109 13.95 1.95 6.78
CA ARG A 109 14.54 1.60 5.47
C ARG A 109 14.03 0.27 4.91
N GLN A 110 12.95 -0.26 5.49
CA GLN A 110 12.32 -1.49 5.01
C GLN A 110 11.40 -1.14 3.84
N PHE A 111 11.98 -0.98 2.64
CA PHE A 111 11.30 -0.37 1.50
C PHE A 111 10.03 -1.10 1.07
N GLU A 112 10.01 -2.43 1.03
CA GLU A 112 8.80 -3.18 0.70
C GLU A 112 7.65 -2.91 1.68
N ARG A 113 7.93 -2.87 3.00
CA ARG A 113 6.92 -2.52 4.00
C ARG A 113 6.35 -1.13 3.76
N LEU A 114 7.23 -0.17 3.49
CA LEU A 114 6.84 1.22 3.24
C LEU A 114 6.02 1.35 1.96
N ARG A 115 6.40 0.64 0.89
CA ARG A 115 5.69 0.64 -0.38
C ARG A 115 4.30 0.03 -0.26
N LEU A 116 4.16 -1.11 0.43
CA LEU A 116 2.86 -1.73 0.68
C LEU A 116 1.94 -0.82 1.49
N ILE A 117 2.47 -0.15 2.52
CA ILE A 117 1.71 0.80 3.35
C ILE A 117 1.30 2.04 2.55
N GLU A 118 2.23 2.63 1.79
CA GLU A 118 1.94 3.76 0.90
C GLU A 118 0.85 3.40 -0.10
N LEU A 119 0.97 2.23 -0.72
CA LEU A 119 0.03 1.75 -1.71
C LEU A 119 -1.35 1.54 -1.10
N TYR A 120 -1.44 0.82 0.03
CA TYR A 120 -2.71 0.65 0.75
C TYR A 120 -3.36 2.01 1.06
N CYS A 121 -2.61 2.94 1.65
CA CYS A 121 -3.15 4.26 2.02
C CYS A 121 -3.64 5.03 0.79
N ARG A 122 -2.91 4.97 -0.32
CA ARG A 122 -3.30 5.61 -1.58
C ARG A 122 -4.54 4.96 -2.21
N LEU A 123 -4.68 3.64 -2.11
CA LEU A 123 -5.85 2.91 -2.63
C LEU A 123 -7.13 3.26 -1.86
N ILE A 124 -7.06 3.36 -0.53
CA ILE A 124 -8.23 3.77 0.27
C ILE A 124 -8.58 5.25 0.06
N GLU A 125 -7.60 6.13 -0.14
CA GLU A 125 -7.84 7.56 -0.42
C GLU A 125 -8.51 7.81 -1.78
N ARG A 126 -8.23 6.96 -2.78
CA ARG A 126 -8.87 7.03 -4.10
C ARG A 126 -10.36 6.65 -4.07
N GLY A 127 -10.87 6.15 -2.93
CA GLY A 127 -12.23 5.64 -2.83
C GLY A 127 -12.45 4.37 -3.66
N GLU A 128 -11.38 3.76 -4.18
CA GLU A 128 -11.47 2.54 -4.97
C GLU A 128 -11.84 1.32 -4.13
N TRP A 129 -11.94 1.46 -2.79
CA TRP A 129 -12.75 0.62 -1.91
C TRP A 129 -13.10 1.37 -0.63
N TRP A 130 -14.40 1.62 -0.39
CA TRP A 130 -15.12 1.37 0.88
C TRP A 130 -16.50 2.07 0.95
N ASN A 131 -17.60 1.30 0.98
CA ASN A 131 -18.98 1.74 1.33
C ASN A 131 -19.59 0.91 2.50
N GLY A 132 -18.78 0.16 3.26
CA GLY A 132 -19.25 -0.79 4.28
C GLY A 132 -18.87 -0.42 5.73
N PRO A 133 -19.21 -1.23 6.75
CA PRO A 133 -18.70 -1.12 8.12
C PRO A 133 -17.49 -2.05 8.38
N ILE A 134 -16.51 -1.56 9.15
CA ILE A 134 -15.19 -2.20 9.30
C ILE A 134 -15.43 -3.50 10.10
N PRO A 135 -14.96 -4.67 9.62
CA PRO A 135 -15.10 -5.90 10.39
C PRO A 135 -14.33 -5.75 11.72
N ALA A 136 -15.02 -6.08 12.81
CA ALA A 136 -14.57 -5.97 14.19
C ALA A 136 -13.37 -6.88 14.50
#